data_AF-A0A3B1KFI2-F1
#
_entry.id   AF-A0A3B1KFI2-F1
#
_cell.length_a   1.000
_cell.length_b   1.000
_cell.length_c   1.000
_cell.angle_alpha   90.00
_cell.angle_beta   90.00
_cell.angle_gamma   90.00
#
_symmetry.space_group_name_H-M   'P 1'
#
loop_
_entity.id
_entity.type
_entity.pdbx_description
1 polymer ?
#
loop_
_entity_poly.entity_id
_entity_poly.type
_entity_poly.pdbx_seq_one_letter_code
_entity_poly.pdbx_strand_id
1 'polypeptide(L)'
;MGAETQQIPTEDVQLEIHLSNGQKVKVNILTSDQTEDVLEAVATKLDLPDDLVGYFSLFLIQEGVEGSFVRKLQEFELPYVSVTSLRNPDYHIVLRKSYWDSAYDRDVMENRVGLNLLYAQTVSDIERGWILVNKDQHRQLKSLQEKGSKKEFIRLAQTLKYFGYIKFDPCVTDFPEKGCHVIVSAGNNELNFHVKLPNNQMKEGSFKVTRMRCWRVTSSVSVSSSVKCEVKLELAFEYLMSKDRLQWVTITSPQAIMMSICLQSMVDELMVKKSGGSIKKMQKKRLNGSIHRSDSQQAVKSPPLLDSPDPSKEQVVKLSTKLSSVSLRGISASNSANDLSGNEFHGNYAFEGIGDDDL
;
A
#
# COMPACT_ATOMS: atom_id res chain seq x y z
N MET A 1 29.11 4.06 -20.51
CA MET A 1 28.03 4.71 -21.28
C MET A 1 27.01 5.16 -20.27
N GLY A 2 26.80 6.46 -20.12
CA GLY A 2 25.84 7.00 -19.16
C GLY A 2 24.42 6.58 -19.56
N ALA A 3 23.63 6.11 -18.59
CA ALA A 3 22.23 5.82 -18.80
C ALA A 3 21.50 7.14 -19.14
N GLU A 4 21.00 7.26 -20.36
CA GLU A 4 20.12 8.37 -20.74
C GLU A 4 18.85 8.30 -19.89
N THR A 5 18.62 9.33 -19.08
CA THR A 5 17.31 9.57 -18.47
C THR A 5 16.33 9.76 -19.63
N GLN A 6 15.43 8.81 -19.87
CA GLN A 6 14.36 8.99 -20.86
C GLN A 6 13.51 10.18 -20.41
N GLN A 7 13.71 11.32 -21.06
CA GLN A 7 12.79 12.44 -20.98
C GLN A 7 11.54 12.02 -21.73
N ILE A 8 10.47 11.73 -21.01
CA ILE A 8 9.17 11.47 -21.62
C ILE A 8 8.62 12.83 -22.05
N PRO A 9 8.36 13.05 -23.34
CA PRO A 9 7.75 14.29 -23.81
C PRO A 9 6.39 14.49 -23.15
N THR A 10 6.08 15.73 -22.75
CA THR A 10 4.76 16.11 -22.26
C THR A 10 3.79 16.15 -23.43
N GLU A 11 2.84 15.23 -23.46
CA GLU A 11 1.85 15.08 -24.53
C GLU A 11 0.45 14.90 -23.93
N ASP A 12 -0.57 15.42 -24.63
CA ASP A 12 -1.98 15.16 -24.30
C ASP A 12 -2.34 13.71 -24.64
N VAL A 13 -2.79 12.98 -23.64
CA VAL A 13 -3.18 11.57 -23.77
C VAL A 13 -4.51 11.30 -23.08
N GLN A 14 -5.18 10.24 -23.52
CA GLN A 14 -6.37 9.73 -22.86
C GLN A 14 -5.99 8.52 -22.00
N LEU A 15 -6.09 8.66 -20.68
CA LEU A 15 -5.85 7.57 -19.73
C LEU A 15 -7.18 6.95 -19.29
N GLU A 16 -7.23 5.62 -19.28
CA GLU A 16 -8.37 4.84 -18.82
C GLU A 16 -8.18 4.44 -17.36
N ILE A 17 -9.15 4.81 -16.52
CA ILE A 17 -9.19 4.51 -15.09
C ILE A 17 -10.40 3.61 -14.84
N HIS A 18 -10.16 2.46 -14.22
CA HIS A 18 -11.18 1.48 -13.92
C HIS A 18 -11.84 1.79 -12.57
N LEU A 19 -13.14 1.56 -12.48
CA LEU A 19 -13.89 1.54 -11.23
C LEU A 19 -14.03 0.09 -10.75
N SER A 20 -14.33 -0.09 -9.47
CA SER A 20 -14.42 -1.43 -8.87
C SER A 20 -15.54 -2.31 -9.45
N ASN A 21 -16.52 -1.73 -10.14
CA ASN A 21 -17.59 -2.44 -10.86
C ASN A 21 -17.25 -2.75 -12.34
N GLY A 22 -15.99 -2.54 -12.76
CA GLY A 22 -15.53 -2.76 -14.13
C GLY A 22 -15.86 -1.63 -15.11
N GLN A 23 -16.55 -0.57 -14.68
CA GLN A 23 -16.74 0.61 -15.53
C GLN A 23 -15.41 1.33 -15.76
N LYS A 24 -15.26 1.92 -16.95
CA LYS A 24 -14.04 2.60 -17.40
C LYS A 24 -14.31 4.09 -17.54
N VAL A 25 -13.50 4.90 -16.87
CA VAL A 25 -13.52 6.36 -16.90
C VAL A 25 -12.34 6.82 -17.73
N LYS A 26 -12.59 7.52 -18.83
CA LYS A 26 -11.54 8.07 -19.68
C LYS A 26 -11.33 9.55 -19.33
N VAL A 27 -10.11 9.89 -18.95
CA VAL A 27 -9.68 11.25 -18.62
C VAL A 27 -8.61 11.71 -19.59
N ASN A 28 -8.66 12.98 -19.98
CA ASN A 28 -7.61 13.61 -20.76
C ASN A 28 -6.61 14.20 -19.77
N ILE A 29 -5.34 13.80 -19.89
CA ILE A 29 -4.25 14.19 -18.99
C ILE A 29 -3.00 14.45 -19.82
N LEU A 30 -1.97 15.01 -19.19
CA LEU A 30 -0.62 15.04 -19.74
C LEU A 30 0.14 13.77 -19.34
N THR A 31 1.05 13.29 -20.21
CA THR A 31 1.99 12.21 -19.85
C THR A 31 2.86 12.52 -18.63
N SER A 32 3.02 13.81 -18.30
CA SER A 32 3.76 14.35 -17.15
C SER A 32 2.89 14.69 -15.94
N ASP A 33 1.57 14.46 -15.99
CA ASP A 33 0.68 14.68 -14.84
C ASP A 33 1.02 13.69 -13.70
N GLN A 34 1.05 14.20 -12.48
CA GLN A 34 1.31 13.40 -11.29
C GLN A 34 0.03 12.72 -10.79
N THR A 35 0.16 11.81 -9.83
CA THR A 35 -0.96 11.03 -9.29
C THR A 35 -2.13 11.89 -8.82
N GLU A 36 -1.87 13.05 -8.21
CA GLU A 36 -2.94 13.95 -7.74
C GLU A 36 -3.66 14.63 -8.91
N ASP A 37 -2.93 15.12 -9.92
CA ASP A 37 -3.52 15.74 -11.11
C ASP A 37 -4.48 14.77 -11.83
N VAL A 38 -4.06 13.50 -11.96
CA VAL A 38 -4.89 12.46 -12.56
C VAL A 38 -6.10 12.13 -11.66
N LEU A 39 -5.92 12.09 -10.34
CA LEU A 39 -7.02 11.84 -9.40
C LEU A 39 -8.07 12.96 -9.44
N GLU A 40 -7.65 14.22 -9.50
CA GLU A 40 -8.53 15.39 -9.68
C GLU A 40 -9.27 15.35 -11.02
N ALA A 41 -8.59 14.97 -12.11
CA ALA A 41 -9.22 14.80 -13.43
C ALA A 41 -10.30 13.70 -13.40
N VAL A 42 -10.05 12.60 -12.70
CA VAL A 42 -11.03 11.51 -12.49
C VAL A 42 -12.20 11.98 -11.63
N ALA A 43 -11.94 12.69 -10.53
CA ALA A 43 -12.98 13.23 -9.67
C ALA A 43 -13.90 14.20 -10.41
N THR A 44 -13.32 15.12 -11.17
CA THR A 44 -14.04 16.06 -12.05
C THR A 44 -14.90 15.30 -13.07
N LYS A 45 -14.35 14.25 -13.69
CA LYS A 45 -15.08 13.44 -14.67
C LYS A 45 -16.26 12.68 -14.07
N LEU A 46 -16.20 12.35 -12.78
CA LEU A 46 -17.22 11.64 -12.03
C LEU A 46 -18.21 12.55 -11.29
N ASP A 47 -18.00 13.87 -11.31
CA ASP A 47 -18.75 14.84 -10.47
C ASP A 47 -18.60 14.53 -8.97
N LEU A 48 -17.42 14.05 -8.56
CA LEU A 48 -17.09 13.82 -7.16
C LEU A 48 -16.64 15.14 -6.52
N PRO A 49 -17.25 15.60 -5.41
CA PRO A 49 -16.85 16.84 -4.76
C PRO A 49 -15.39 16.82 -4.28
N ASP A 50 -14.72 17.98 -4.38
CA ASP A 50 -13.32 18.17 -3.97
C ASP A 50 -13.04 17.69 -2.54
N ASP A 51 -13.99 17.90 -1.62
CA ASP A 51 -13.82 17.51 -0.23
C ASP A 51 -13.92 15.99 0.01
N LEU A 52 -14.31 15.22 -1.01
CA LEU A 52 -14.34 13.77 -1.03
C LEU A 52 -13.18 13.12 -1.80
N VAL A 53 -12.43 13.88 -2.60
CA VAL A 53 -11.34 13.35 -3.45
C VAL A 53 -10.30 12.59 -2.63
N GLY A 54 -9.88 13.15 -1.50
CA GLY A 54 -8.86 12.54 -0.65
C GLY A 54 -9.25 11.19 -0.01
N TYR A 55 -10.53 10.81 -0.02
CA TYR A 55 -10.98 9.50 0.45
C TYR A 55 -10.70 8.37 -0.55
N PHE A 56 -10.27 8.71 -1.76
CA PHE A 56 -9.93 7.77 -2.81
C PHE A 56 -8.46 7.86 -3.17
N SER A 57 -7.96 6.86 -3.87
CA SER A 57 -6.62 6.86 -4.45
C SER A 57 -6.60 5.99 -5.70
N LEU A 58 -5.54 6.18 -6.49
CA LEU A 58 -5.26 5.37 -7.67
C LEU A 58 -4.35 4.20 -7.29
N PHE A 59 -4.71 3.01 -7.77
CA PHE A 59 -3.98 1.77 -7.55
C PHE A 59 -3.61 1.16 -8.89
N LEU A 60 -2.37 0.73 -9.04
CA LEU A 60 -1.95 -0.13 -10.13
C LEU A 60 -2.34 -1.57 -9.79
N ILE A 61 -3.13 -2.20 -10.65
CA ILE A 61 -3.62 -3.56 -10.48
C ILE A 61 -3.22 -4.38 -11.71
N GLN A 62 -2.91 -5.65 -11.50
CA GLN A 62 -2.76 -6.64 -12.56
C GLN A 62 -4.02 -7.49 -12.62
N GLU A 63 -4.66 -7.53 -13.80
CA GLU A 63 -5.80 -8.38 -14.09
C GLU A 63 -5.37 -9.85 -14.10
N GLY A 64 -6.12 -10.67 -13.38
CA GLY A 64 -5.89 -12.10 -13.18
C GLY A 64 -7.16 -12.74 -12.62
N VAL A 65 -7.12 -14.03 -12.26
CA VAL A 65 -8.33 -14.77 -11.82
C VAL A 65 -9.04 -14.12 -10.63
N GLU A 66 -8.32 -13.47 -9.70
CA GLU A 66 -8.91 -12.70 -8.59
C GLU A 66 -8.59 -11.19 -8.61
N GLY A 67 -7.74 -10.73 -9.54
CA GLY A 67 -7.22 -9.36 -9.65
C GLY A 67 -6.28 -8.97 -8.49
N SER A 68 -5.01 -8.70 -8.83
CA SER A 68 -3.94 -8.56 -7.84
C SER A 68 -3.48 -7.11 -7.70
N PHE A 69 -3.56 -6.55 -6.49
CA PHE A 69 -3.05 -5.20 -6.23
C PHE A 69 -1.53 -5.20 -6.30
N VAL A 70 -0.98 -4.45 -7.26
CA VAL A 70 0.47 -4.31 -7.39
C VAL A 70 0.96 -3.31 -6.36
N ARG A 71 0.36 -2.10 -6.34
CA ARG A 71 0.68 -1.02 -5.39
C ARG A 71 -0.28 0.16 -5.52
N LYS A 72 -0.35 0.99 -4.47
CA LYS A 72 -0.93 2.35 -4.53
C LYS A 72 0.05 3.29 -5.24
N LEU A 73 -0.44 4.10 -6.17
CA LEU A 73 0.38 5.13 -6.82
C LEU A 73 0.71 6.24 -5.82
N GLN A 74 1.98 6.61 -5.75
CA GLN A 74 2.49 7.68 -4.87
C GLN A 74 2.39 9.04 -5.55
N GLU A 75 2.41 10.10 -4.75
CA GLU A 75 2.22 11.49 -5.20
C GLU A 75 3.21 11.87 -6.32
N PHE A 76 4.47 11.44 -6.22
CA PHE A 76 5.53 11.75 -7.18
C PHE A 76 5.47 10.95 -8.49
N GLU A 77 4.59 9.96 -8.58
CA GLU A 77 4.51 9.10 -9.76
C GLU A 77 3.72 9.75 -10.89
N LEU A 78 4.02 9.31 -12.12
CA LEU A 78 3.30 9.68 -13.32
C LEU A 78 2.41 8.50 -13.73
N PRO A 79 1.09 8.51 -13.44
CA PRO A 79 0.23 7.34 -13.64
C PRO A 79 0.26 6.78 -15.06
N TYR A 80 0.30 7.66 -16.07
CA TYR A 80 0.42 7.26 -17.47
C TYR A 80 1.68 6.41 -17.71
N VAL A 81 2.82 6.86 -17.21
CA VAL A 81 4.11 6.16 -17.35
C VAL A 81 4.09 4.86 -16.56
N SER A 82 3.60 4.89 -15.32
CA SER A 82 3.56 3.74 -14.41
C SER A 82 2.82 2.54 -14.99
N VAL A 83 1.76 2.76 -15.78
CA VAL A 83 1.03 1.67 -16.44
C VAL A 83 1.60 1.33 -17.83
N THR A 84 1.96 2.32 -18.64
CA THR A 84 2.41 2.07 -20.02
C THR A 84 3.81 1.47 -20.11
N SER A 85 4.69 1.77 -19.15
CA SER A 85 6.05 1.22 -19.10
C SER A 85 6.08 -0.30 -18.94
N LEU A 86 5.02 -0.89 -18.40
CA LEU A 86 4.88 -2.34 -18.21
C LEU A 86 4.61 -3.09 -19.52
N ARG A 87 4.12 -2.39 -20.55
CA ARG A 87 3.82 -2.93 -21.89
C ARG A 87 2.98 -4.23 -21.84
N ASN A 88 2.11 -4.34 -20.85
CA ASN A 88 1.25 -5.49 -20.65
C ASN A 88 -0.19 -4.98 -20.39
N PRO A 89 -1.16 -5.36 -21.24
CA PRO A 89 -2.55 -4.90 -21.12
C PRO A 89 -3.28 -5.40 -19.89
N ASP A 90 -2.76 -6.42 -19.19
CA ASP A 90 -3.34 -6.91 -17.93
C ASP A 90 -3.22 -5.85 -16.82
N TYR A 91 -2.27 -4.92 -16.94
CA TYR A 91 -2.09 -3.87 -15.95
C TYR A 91 -2.97 -2.67 -16.24
N HIS A 92 -3.72 -2.23 -15.23
CA HIS A 92 -4.60 -1.07 -15.33
C HIS A 92 -4.66 -0.32 -14.00
N ILE A 93 -5.12 0.93 -14.05
CA ILE A 93 -5.25 1.79 -12.87
C ILE A 93 -6.70 1.76 -12.40
N VAL A 94 -6.90 1.56 -11.10
CA VAL A 94 -8.21 1.53 -10.45
C VAL A 94 -8.35 2.68 -9.46
N LEU A 95 -9.51 3.34 -9.47
CA LEU A 95 -9.96 4.22 -8.41
C LEU A 95 -10.58 3.39 -7.28
N ARG A 96 -10.08 3.53 -6.06
CA ARG A 96 -10.61 2.82 -4.88
C ARG A 96 -10.56 3.70 -3.63
N LYS A 97 -11.47 3.47 -2.68
CA LYS A 97 -11.39 4.05 -1.32
C LYS A 97 -10.02 3.74 -0.71
N SER A 98 -9.44 4.70 0.00
CA SER A 98 -8.05 4.68 0.46
C SER A 98 -7.87 4.94 1.98
N TYR A 99 -8.92 4.66 2.76
CA TYR A 99 -8.94 4.78 4.23
C TYR A 99 -9.40 3.48 4.90
N TRP A 100 -9.02 3.30 6.17
CA TRP A 100 -9.21 2.06 6.92
C TRP A 100 -10.40 2.12 7.87
N ASP A 101 -10.65 3.24 8.55
CA ASP A 101 -11.83 3.36 9.42
C ASP A 101 -13.14 3.36 8.65
N SER A 102 -14.05 2.46 9.00
CA SER A 102 -15.43 2.49 8.50
C SER A 102 -16.21 3.73 8.97
N ALA A 103 -15.79 4.42 10.03
CA ALA A 103 -16.44 5.65 10.48
C ALA A 103 -16.43 6.76 9.42
N TYR A 104 -15.42 6.76 8.53
CA TYR A 104 -15.31 7.68 7.40
C TYR A 104 -16.29 7.37 6.27
N ASP A 105 -16.85 6.15 6.22
CA ASP A 105 -17.87 5.80 5.22
C ASP A 105 -19.09 6.71 5.33
N ARG A 106 -19.43 7.18 6.55
CA ARG A 106 -20.55 8.10 6.78
C ARG A 106 -20.40 9.36 5.92
N ASP A 107 -19.22 9.97 5.96
CA ASP A 107 -18.95 11.23 5.27
C ASP A 107 -19.04 11.04 3.75
N VAL A 108 -18.50 9.92 3.23
CA VAL A 108 -18.55 9.60 1.80
C VAL A 108 -19.96 9.22 1.33
N MET A 109 -20.76 8.55 2.17
CA MET A 109 -22.13 8.16 1.86
C MET A 109 -23.14 9.32 1.86
N GLU A 110 -22.77 10.50 2.35
CA GLU A 110 -23.66 11.68 2.28
C GLU A 110 -23.82 12.20 0.85
N ASN A 111 -22.78 12.06 0.04
CA ASN A 111 -22.81 12.41 -1.37
C ASN A 111 -23.25 11.22 -2.25
N ARG A 112 -24.02 11.50 -3.31
CA ARG A 112 -24.54 10.47 -4.22
C ARG A 112 -23.44 9.74 -4.99
N VAL A 113 -22.42 10.45 -5.49
CA VAL A 113 -21.30 9.86 -6.24
C VAL A 113 -20.42 9.05 -5.30
N GLY A 114 -20.07 9.60 -4.13
CA GLY A 114 -19.34 8.89 -3.08
C GLY A 114 -20.05 7.59 -2.65
N LEU A 115 -21.35 7.65 -2.40
CA LEU A 115 -22.19 6.48 -2.10
C LEU A 115 -22.13 5.43 -3.22
N ASN A 116 -22.21 5.85 -4.48
CA ASN A 116 -22.17 4.93 -5.61
C ASN A 116 -20.80 4.24 -5.75
N LEU A 117 -19.70 4.97 -5.53
CA LEU A 117 -18.35 4.43 -5.57
C LEU A 117 -18.13 3.40 -4.45
N LEU A 118 -18.50 3.73 -3.21
CA LEU A 118 -18.41 2.79 -2.10
C LEU A 118 -19.29 1.56 -2.30
N TYR A 119 -20.52 1.76 -2.79
CA TYR A 119 -21.42 0.65 -3.09
C TYR A 119 -20.85 -0.28 -4.15
N ALA A 120 -20.37 0.28 -5.27
CA ALA A 120 -19.75 -0.48 -6.36
C ALA A 120 -18.55 -1.30 -5.87
N GLN A 121 -17.70 -0.69 -5.04
CA GLN A 121 -16.57 -1.36 -4.42
C GLN A 121 -17.02 -2.50 -3.50
N THR A 122 -18.00 -2.24 -2.62
CA THR A 122 -18.48 -3.23 -1.66
C THR A 122 -19.09 -4.46 -2.35
N VAL A 123 -19.86 -4.24 -3.42
CA VAL A 123 -20.41 -5.34 -4.24
C VAL A 123 -19.27 -6.18 -4.84
N SER A 124 -18.28 -5.53 -5.47
CA SER A 124 -17.12 -6.20 -6.07
C SER A 124 -16.33 -7.01 -5.03
N ASP A 125 -16.11 -6.45 -3.85
CA ASP A 125 -15.38 -7.12 -2.76
C ASP A 125 -16.14 -8.35 -2.23
N ILE A 126 -17.48 -8.32 -2.22
CA ILE A 126 -18.30 -9.50 -1.87
C ILE A 126 -18.23 -10.55 -2.98
N GLU A 127 -18.38 -10.15 -4.25
CA GLU A 127 -18.36 -11.05 -5.41
C GLU A 127 -17.00 -11.76 -5.57
N ARG A 128 -15.90 -11.07 -5.23
CA ARG A 128 -14.53 -11.63 -5.20
C ARG A 128 -14.25 -12.47 -3.95
N GLY A 129 -15.18 -12.54 -3.00
CA GLY A 129 -14.98 -13.26 -1.73
C GLY A 129 -13.94 -12.61 -0.81
N TRP A 130 -13.67 -11.31 -0.97
CA TRP A 130 -12.84 -10.55 -0.04
C TRP A 130 -13.60 -10.27 1.26
N ILE A 131 -14.90 -9.96 1.13
CA ILE A 131 -15.82 -9.86 2.25
C ILE A 131 -16.54 -11.19 2.39
N LEU A 132 -16.48 -11.80 3.58
CA LEU A 132 -17.13 -13.08 3.81
C LEU A 132 -18.60 -12.90 4.18
N VAL A 133 -19.46 -13.56 3.40
CA VAL A 133 -20.91 -13.57 3.56
C VAL A 133 -21.41 -14.99 3.79
N ASN A 134 -22.29 -15.16 4.78
CA ASN A 134 -23.06 -16.41 4.92
C ASN A 134 -24.31 -16.39 4.02
N LYS A 135 -25.02 -17.52 3.93
CA LYS A 135 -26.18 -17.68 3.04
C LYS A 135 -27.32 -16.70 3.33
N ASP A 136 -27.59 -16.40 4.60
CA ASP A 136 -28.69 -15.51 4.98
C ASP A 136 -28.33 -14.04 4.77
N GLN A 137 -27.09 -13.64 5.10
CA GLN A 137 -26.54 -12.33 4.79
C GLN A 137 -26.55 -12.08 3.27
N HIS A 138 -26.15 -13.07 2.47
CA HIS A 138 -26.21 -12.97 1.01
C HIS A 138 -27.63 -12.74 0.49
N ARG A 139 -28.65 -13.39 1.08
CA ARG A 139 -30.06 -13.15 0.71
C ARG A 139 -30.51 -11.72 1.07
N GLN A 140 -30.12 -11.23 2.24
CA GLN A 140 -30.44 -9.87 2.68
C GLN A 140 -29.79 -8.81 1.77
N LEU A 141 -28.50 -8.96 1.49
CA LEU A 141 -27.74 -8.10 0.57
C LEU A 141 -28.38 -8.07 -0.82
N LYS A 142 -28.74 -9.24 -1.36
CA LYS A 142 -29.42 -9.33 -2.66
C LYS A 142 -30.75 -8.60 -2.66
N SER A 143 -31.56 -8.74 -1.61
CA SER A 143 -32.82 -7.99 -1.47
C SER A 143 -32.61 -6.47 -1.41
N LEU A 144 -31.57 -6.01 -0.72
CA LEU A 144 -31.22 -4.58 -0.65
C LEU A 144 -30.74 -4.05 -2.01
N GLN A 145 -29.96 -4.85 -2.75
CA GLN A 145 -29.53 -4.54 -4.11
C GLN A 145 -30.71 -4.44 -5.08
N GLU A 146 -31.67 -5.37 -5.03
CA GLU A 146 -32.90 -5.35 -5.84
C GLU A 146 -33.77 -4.12 -5.54
N LYS A 147 -33.79 -3.65 -4.29
CA LYS A 147 -34.50 -2.43 -3.86
C LYS A 147 -33.75 -1.13 -4.17
N GLY A 148 -32.49 -1.20 -4.59
CA GLY A 148 -31.62 -0.03 -4.77
C GLY A 148 -31.23 0.66 -3.46
N SER A 149 -31.36 -0.01 -2.31
CA SER A 149 -31.08 0.52 -0.96
C SER A 149 -29.57 0.50 -0.65
N LYS A 150 -28.80 1.33 -1.35
CA LYS A 150 -27.32 1.32 -1.30
C LYS A 150 -26.75 1.63 0.08
N LYS A 151 -27.35 2.58 0.83
CA LYS A 151 -26.89 2.94 2.18
C LYS A 151 -27.07 1.78 3.14
N GLU A 152 -28.24 1.15 3.13
CA GLU A 152 -28.56 -0.01 3.95
C GLU A 152 -27.70 -1.22 3.57
N PHE A 153 -27.41 -1.40 2.28
CA PHE A 153 -26.49 -2.44 1.79
C PHE A 153 -25.09 -2.26 2.39
N ILE A 154 -24.52 -1.05 2.31
CA ILE A 154 -23.19 -0.77 2.87
C ILE A 154 -23.21 -0.93 4.40
N ARG A 155 -24.26 -0.46 5.09
CA ARG A 155 -24.40 -0.62 6.55
C ARG A 155 -24.44 -2.09 6.97
N LEU A 156 -25.15 -2.95 6.22
CA LEU A 156 -25.11 -4.39 6.47
C LEU A 156 -23.71 -4.93 6.20
N ALA A 157 -23.08 -4.52 5.09
CA ALA A 157 -21.74 -4.97 4.71
C ALA A 157 -20.67 -4.60 5.74
N GLN A 158 -20.77 -3.43 6.39
CA GLN A 158 -19.87 -3.00 7.47
C GLN A 158 -19.84 -3.95 8.67
N THR A 159 -20.88 -4.77 8.85
CA THR A 159 -20.94 -5.79 9.93
C THR A 159 -20.29 -7.12 9.55
N LEU A 160 -19.88 -7.28 8.29
CA LEU A 160 -19.37 -8.54 7.76
C LEU A 160 -17.86 -8.69 8.01
N LYS A 161 -17.42 -9.94 8.08
CA LYS A 161 -16.00 -10.26 8.26
C LYS A 161 -15.20 -9.78 7.05
N TYR A 162 -14.11 -9.08 7.32
CA TYR A 162 -13.20 -8.47 6.35
C TYR A 162 -13.77 -7.30 5.53
N PHE A 163 -14.88 -6.69 5.94
CA PHE A 163 -15.27 -5.41 5.36
C PHE A 163 -14.14 -4.38 5.53
N GLY A 164 -13.76 -3.72 4.43
CA GLY A 164 -12.67 -2.74 4.40
C GLY A 164 -11.26 -3.33 4.39
N TYR A 165 -11.09 -4.65 4.28
CA TYR A 165 -9.78 -5.27 4.13
C TYR A 165 -9.35 -5.29 2.66
N ILE A 166 -8.03 -5.28 2.45
CA ILE A 166 -7.38 -5.62 1.18
C ILE A 166 -6.82 -7.03 1.31
N LYS A 167 -7.29 -7.95 0.46
CA LYS A 167 -6.80 -9.33 0.39
C LYS A 167 -5.66 -9.43 -0.62
N PHE A 168 -4.62 -10.16 -0.25
CA PHE A 168 -3.45 -10.43 -1.10
C PHE A 168 -3.52 -11.84 -1.69
N ASP A 169 -2.73 -12.06 -2.74
CA ASP A 169 -2.61 -13.36 -3.37
C ASP A 169 -2.00 -14.40 -2.41
N PRO A 170 -2.32 -15.69 -2.60
CA PRO A 170 -1.68 -16.76 -1.86
C PRO A 170 -0.16 -16.66 -1.95
N CYS A 171 0.50 -16.69 -0.80
CA CYS A 171 1.93 -16.52 -0.66
C CYS A 171 2.49 -17.43 0.44
N VAL A 172 3.71 -17.17 0.91
CA VAL A 172 4.41 -18.02 1.88
C VAL A 172 4.86 -17.21 3.08
N THR A 173 4.83 -17.81 4.27
CA THR A 173 5.33 -17.19 5.50
C THR A 173 6.20 -18.16 6.30
N ASP A 174 6.98 -17.62 7.23
CA ASP A 174 7.73 -18.39 8.22
C ASP A 174 6.95 -18.65 9.53
N PHE A 175 5.69 -18.22 9.61
CA PHE A 175 4.85 -18.35 10.79
C PHE A 175 3.57 -19.18 10.53
N PRO A 176 3.18 -20.12 11.42
CA PRO A 176 3.85 -20.48 12.68
C PRO A 176 5.10 -21.34 12.45
N GLU A 177 5.27 -21.88 11.25
CA GLU A 177 6.41 -22.71 10.84
C GLU A 177 6.88 -22.27 9.45
N LYS A 178 8.15 -22.54 9.13
CA LYS A 178 8.76 -22.15 7.87
C LYS A 178 8.09 -22.80 6.66
N GLY A 179 7.74 -21.99 5.67
CA GLY A 179 7.20 -22.46 4.40
C GLY A 179 5.69 -22.68 4.40
N CYS A 180 4.97 -22.19 5.41
CA CYS A 180 3.51 -22.28 5.42
C CYS A 180 2.91 -21.43 4.29
N HIS A 181 1.95 -21.99 3.57
CA HIS A 181 1.14 -21.22 2.63
C HIS A 181 0.17 -20.32 3.42
N VAL A 182 0.03 -19.08 2.99
CA VAL A 182 -0.82 -18.11 3.67
C VAL A 182 -1.55 -17.22 2.67
N ILE A 183 -2.77 -16.84 3.02
CA ILE A 183 -3.46 -15.70 2.43
C ILE A 183 -3.43 -14.59 3.46
N VAL A 184 -2.87 -13.44 3.09
CA VAL A 184 -2.75 -12.28 3.96
C VAL A 184 -3.87 -11.29 3.61
N SER A 185 -4.41 -10.62 4.61
CA SER A 185 -5.35 -9.51 4.42
C SER A 185 -5.00 -8.36 5.36
N ALA A 186 -4.94 -7.13 4.84
CA ALA A 186 -4.67 -5.94 5.63
C ALA A 186 -5.96 -5.15 5.84
N GLY A 187 -6.25 -4.74 7.07
CA GLY A 187 -7.44 -3.96 7.42
C GLY A 187 -7.63 -3.90 8.92
N ASN A 188 -8.53 -3.05 9.41
CA ASN A 188 -8.86 -2.96 10.85
C ASN A 188 -7.63 -2.87 11.78
N ASN A 189 -6.59 -2.14 11.36
CA ASN A 189 -5.32 -1.98 12.09
C ASN A 189 -4.61 -3.31 12.38
N GLU A 190 -4.72 -4.28 11.47
CA GLU A 190 -4.04 -5.57 11.58
C GLU A 190 -3.63 -6.15 10.21
N LEU A 191 -2.68 -7.07 10.22
CA LEU A 191 -2.53 -8.08 9.19
C LEU A 191 -3.17 -9.38 9.68
N ASN A 192 -4.18 -9.85 8.96
CA ASN A 192 -4.83 -11.12 9.20
C ASN A 192 -4.22 -12.20 8.28
N PHE A 193 -3.88 -13.34 8.87
CA PHE A 193 -3.24 -14.47 8.21
C PHE A 193 -4.21 -15.64 8.20
N HIS A 194 -4.52 -16.15 7.02
CA HIS A 194 -5.13 -17.46 6.83
C HIS A 194 -4.06 -18.46 6.41
N VAL A 195 -3.47 -19.12 7.41
CA VAL A 195 -2.36 -20.05 7.23
C VAL A 195 -2.87 -21.46 6.99
N LYS A 196 -2.37 -22.09 5.94
CA LYS A 196 -2.56 -23.51 5.67
C LYS A 196 -1.39 -24.30 6.27
N LEU A 197 -1.67 -25.05 7.33
CA LEU A 197 -0.68 -25.89 7.99
C LEU A 197 -0.35 -27.16 7.16
N PRO A 198 0.79 -27.83 7.43
CA PRO A 198 1.18 -29.06 6.75
C PRO A 198 0.14 -30.19 6.85
N ASN A 199 -0.63 -30.23 7.93
CA ASN A 199 -1.74 -31.18 8.12
C ASN A 199 -3.03 -30.78 7.36
N ASN A 200 -2.93 -29.83 6.43
CA ASN A 200 -4.02 -29.31 5.60
C ASN A 200 -5.13 -28.58 6.39
N GLN A 201 -4.91 -28.28 7.68
CA GLN A 201 -5.81 -27.44 8.46
C GLN A 201 -5.55 -25.96 8.18
N MET A 202 -6.63 -25.19 8.08
CA MET A 202 -6.58 -23.73 8.02
C MET A 202 -6.62 -23.16 9.44
N LYS A 203 -5.68 -22.29 9.77
CA LYS A 203 -5.68 -21.49 10.99
C LYS A 203 -5.66 -20.02 10.67
N GLU A 204 -6.34 -19.25 11.50
CA GLU A 204 -6.36 -17.80 11.42
C GLU A 204 -5.47 -17.20 12.51
N GLY A 205 -4.67 -16.21 12.15
CA GLY A 205 -3.86 -15.41 13.07
C GLY A 205 -4.02 -13.92 12.77
N SER A 206 -3.98 -13.08 13.80
CA SER A 206 -4.09 -11.63 13.67
C SER A 206 -2.86 -10.96 14.28
N PHE A 207 -2.23 -10.08 13.51
CA PHE A 207 -1.10 -9.27 13.93
C PHE A 207 -1.53 -7.81 13.96
N LYS A 208 -1.76 -7.27 15.16
CA LYS A 208 -2.14 -5.86 15.35
C LYS A 208 -0.99 -4.94 14.97
N VAL A 209 -1.28 -3.91 14.18
CA VAL A 209 -0.29 -2.90 13.77
C VAL A 209 0.35 -2.25 14.98
N THR A 210 -0.40 -1.96 16.05
CA THR A 210 0.13 -1.36 17.28
C THR A 210 1.18 -2.21 17.99
N ARG A 211 1.21 -3.53 17.75
CA ARG A 211 2.19 -4.45 18.34
C ARG A 211 3.40 -4.73 17.44
N MET A 212 3.43 -4.15 16.25
CA MET A 212 4.59 -4.20 15.36
C MET A 212 5.55 -3.09 15.74
N ARG A 213 6.78 -3.41 16.12
CA ARG A 213 7.80 -2.39 16.43
C ARG A 213 8.27 -1.66 15.17
N CYS A 214 8.41 -2.43 14.10
CA CYS A 214 8.97 -2.00 12.83
C CYS A 214 8.73 -3.05 11.76
N TRP A 215 8.95 -2.68 10.50
CA TRP A 215 9.02 -3.63 9.39
C TRP A 215 10.07 -3.22 8.37
N ARG A 216 10.38 -4.13 7.46
CA ARG A 216 11.29 -3.92 6.33
C ARG A 216 10.79 -4.68 5.12
N VAL A 217 11.05 -4.13 3.93
CA VAL A 217 10.87 -4.83 2.67
C VAL A 217 12.25 -5.17 2.13
N THR A 218 12.48 -6.43 1.76
CA THR A 218 13.73 -6.88 1.19
C THR A 218 13.50 -7.49 -0.18
N SER A 219 14.43 -7.23 -1.10
CA SER A 219 14.47 -7.79 -2.43
C SER A 219 15.73 -8.63 -2.58
N SER A 220 15.59 -9.85 -3.07
CA SER A 220 16.72 -10.72 -3.38
C SER A 220 16.58 -11.27 -4.79
N VAL A 221 17.72 -11.38 -5.47
CA VAL A 221 17.77 -11.90 -6.83
C VAL A 221 18.19 -13.36 -6.77
N SER A 222 17.36 -14.26 -7.28
CA SER A 222 17.77 -15.65 -7.48
C SER A 222 18.39 -15.80 -8.88
N VAL A 223 19.68 -16.13 -8.94
CA VAL A 223 20.35 -16.47 -10.18
C VAL A 223 20.12 -17.96 -10.43
N SER A 224 18.98 -18.31 -11.03
CA SER A 224 18.80 -19.64 -11.58
C SER A 224 19.63 -19.76 -12.87
N SER A 225 20.13 -20.95 -13.22
CA SER A 225 20.89 -21.22 -14.45
C SER A 225 20.05 -21.09 -15.74
N SER A 226 18.88 -20.46 -15.66
CA SER A 226 17.97 -20.16 -16.76
C SER A 226 17.83 -18.65 -16.92
N VAL A 227 17.58 -18.17 -18.14
CA VAL A 227 17.64 -16.77 -18.60
C VAL A 227 16.65 -15.81 -17.90
N LYS A 228 15.90 -16.27 -16.88
CA LYS A 228 14.97 -15.44 -16.10
C LYS A 228 15.50 -15.20 -14.69
N CYS A 229 15.83 -13.94 -14.45
CA CYS A 229 16.14 -13.38 -13.13
C CYS A 229 14.83 -13.25 -12.35
N GLU A 230 14.62 -14.08 -11.31
CA GLU A 230 13.42 -13.99 -10.47
C GLU A 230 13.73 -13.17 -9.22
N VAL A 231 13.01 -12.06 -9.07
CA VAL A 231 13.11 -11.18 -7.90
C VAL A 231 12.18 -11.71 -6.82
N LYS A 232 12.77 -12.14 -5.71
CA LYS A 232 12.04 -12.56 -4.51
C LYS A 232 11.89 -11.36 -3.58
N LEU A 233 10.64 -10.96 -3.35
CA LEU A 233 10.27 -9.91 -2.41
C LEU A 233 9.77 -10.49 -1.08
N GLU A 234 10.18 -9.86 0.01
CA GLU A 234 9.78 -10.24 1.36
C GLU A 234 9.39 -9.00 2.18
N LEU A 235 8.31 -9.12 2.95
CA LEU A 235 7.97 -8.20 4.03
C LEU A 235 8.27 -8.92 5.34
N ALA A 236 9.14 -8.35 6.17
CA ALA A 236 9.38 -8.84 7.52
C ALA A 236 8.97 -7.76 8.52
N PHE A 237 8.22 -8.14 9.56
CA PHE A 237 7.85 -7.25 10.65
C PHE A 237 8.21 -7.86 12.00
N GLU A 238 8.61 -7.02 12.94
CA GLU A 238 8.96 -7.44 14.28
C GLU A 238 7.79 -7.23 15.22
N TYR A 239 7.28 -8.33 15.76
CA TYR A 239 6.03 -8.36 16.49
C TYR A 239 6.22 -8.68 17.96
N LEU A 240 5.55 -7.94 18.83
CA LEU A 240 5.51 -8.21 20.26
C LEU A 240 4.55 -9.37 20.52
N MET A 241 5.09 -10.58 20.66
CA MET A 241 4.33 -11.82 20.86
C MET A 241 3.73 -11.90 22.26
N SER A 242 4.49 -11.49 23.26
CA SER A 242 4.13 -11.40 24.68
C SER A 242 5.04 -10.39 25.35
N LYS A 243 4.84 -10.11 26.65
CA LYS A 243 5.73 -9.24 27.43
C LYS A 243 7.21 -9.55 27.17
N ASP A 244 7.96 -8.53 26.77
CA ASP A 244 9.39 -8.58 26.46
C ASP A 244 9.83 -9.62 25.40
N ARG A 245 8.89 -10.19 24.64
CA ARG A 245 9.16 -11.19 23.61
C ARG A 245 8.82 -10.65 22.23
N LEU A 246 9.81 -10.08 21.56
CA LEU A 246 9.74 -9.70 20.15
C LEU A 246 10.16 -10.87 19.25
N GLN A 247 9.46 -11.04 18.14
CA GLN A 247 9.75 -12.05 17.13
C GLN A 247 9.55 -11.47 15.73
N TRP A 248 10.49 -11.74 14.83
CA TRP A 248 10.31 -11.44 13.41
C TRP A 248 9.39 -12.45 12.76
N VAL A 249 8.43 -11.95 11.98
CA VAL A 249 7.57 -12.74 11.09
C VAL A 249 7.83 -12.25 9.67
N THR A 250 8.05 -13.19 8.76
CA THR A 250 8.42 -12.93 7.36
C THR A 250 7.34 -13.47 6.44
N ILE A 251 6.94 -12.65 5.47
CA ILE A 251 6.04 -12.99 4.37
C ILE A 251 6.85 -12.87 3.08
N THR A 252 6.99 -13.97 2.34
CA THR A 252 7.52 -13.96 0.98
C THR A 252 6.36 -13.80 0.01
N SER A 253 6.27 -12.65 -0.66
CA SER A 253 5.19 -12.34 -1.61
C SER A 253 5.64 -11.31 -2.65
N PRO A 254 5.25 -11.46 -3.94
CA PRO A 254 5.42 -10.40 -4.93
C PRO A 254 4.76 -9.07 -4.53
N GLN A 255 3.77 -9.12 -3.62
CA GLN A 255 3.02 -7.96 -3.12
C GLN A 255 3.57 -7.40 -1.80
N ALA A 256 4.80 -7.77 -1.39
CA ALA A 256 5.40 -7.30 -0.13
C ALA A 256 5.43 -5.75 -0.02
N ILE A 257 5.68 -5.05 -1.12
CA ILE A 257 5.67 -3.58 -1.16
C ILE A 257 4.25 -3.04 -0.88
N MET A 258 3.22 -3.62 -1.49
CA MET A 258 1.83 -3.21 -1.24
C MET A 258 1.41 -3.50 0.21
N MET A 259 1.85 -4.62 0.79
CA MET A 259 1.62 -4.90 2.21
C MET A 259 2.29 -3.84 3.11
N SER A 260 3.53 -3.43 2.80
CA SER A 260 4.22 -2.34 3.51
C SER A 260 3.47 -1.00 3.40
N ILE A 261 2.97 -0.67 2.20
CA ILE A 261 2.14 0.53 1.99
C ILE A 261 0.87 0.48 2.85
N CYS A 262 0.25 -0.70 2.99
CA CYS A 262 -0.94 -0.85 3.84
C CYS A 262 -0.60 -0.64 5.32
N LEU A 263 0.52 -1.21 5.80
CA LEU A 263 1.00 -0.99 7.17
C LEU A 263 1.25 0.48 7.45
N GLN A 264 2.02 1.15 6.60
CA GLN A 264 2.31 2.58 6.73
C GLN A 264 1.01 3.40 6.76
N SER A 265 0.07 3.11 5.85
CA SER A 265 -1.20 3.83 5.78
C SER A 265 -2.09 3.62 7.00
N MET A 266 -2.09 2.42 7.61
CA MET A 266 -2.81 2.17 8.87
C MET A 266 -2.16 2.93 10.04
N VAL A 267 -0.82 2.96 10.11
CA VAL A 267 -0.09 3.72 11.13
C VAL A 267 -0.38 5.22 11.01
N ASP A 268 -0.29 5.78 9.80
CA ASP A 268 -0.57 7.20 9.56
C ASP A 268 -1.98 7.58 10.03
N GLU A 269 -2.98 6.75 9.72
CA GLU A 269 -4.36 6.99 10.13
C GLU A 269 -4.53 6.91 11.67
N LEU A 270 -3.89 5.94 12.33
CA LEU A 270 -3.88 5.81 13.79
C LEU A 270 -3.25 7.04 14.45
N MET A 271 -2.13 7.53 13.93
CA MET A 271 -1.44 8.69 14.47
C MET A 271 -2.26 9.99 14.31
N VAL A 272 -2.97 10.13 13.19
CA VAL A 272 -3.90 11.26 13.00
C VAL A 272 -5.05 11.21 14.00
N LYS A 273 -5.66 10.04 14.22
CA LYS A 273 -6.73 9.90 15.21
C LYS A 273 -6.26 10.17 16.64
N LYS A 274 -5.10 9.64 17.03
CA LYS A 274 -4.49 9.88 18.35
C LYS A 274 -4.25 11.37 18.61
N SER A 275 -3.94 12.12 17.56
CA SER A 275 -3.71 13.58 17.63
C SER A 275 -5.01 14.41 17.57
N GLY A 276 -6.19 13.78 17.57
CA GLY A 276 -7.48 14.46 17.40
C GLY A 276 -7.66 15.10 16.00
N GLY A 277 -6.85 14.66 15.03
CA GLY A 277 -6.91 15.11 13.65
C GLY A 277 -8.07 14.48 12.88
N SER A 278 -8.50 15.13 11.81
CA SER A 278 -9.42 14.56 10.83
C SER A 278 -8.64 14.10 9.60
N ILE A 279 -9.13 13.06 8.93
CA ILE A 279 -8.60 12.62 7.64
C ILE A 279 -8.54 13.77 6.62
N LYS A 280 -9.49 14.72 6.69
CA LYS A 280 -9.50 15.95 5.86
C LYS A 280 -8.23 16.79 6.05
N LYS A 281 -7.61 16.80 7.24
CA LYS A 281 -6.33 17.50 7.50
C LYS A 281 -5.13 16.72 6.96
N MET A 282 -5.18 15.39 7.05
CA MET A 282 -4.16 14.50 6.48
C MET A 282 -4.08 14.65 4.96
N GLN A 283 -5.25 14.83 4.32
CA GLN A 283 -5.40 15.06 2.88
C GLN A 283 -5.09 16.51 2.48
N LYS A 284 -5.54 17.53 3.23
CA LYS A 284 -5.19 18.94 2.93
C LYS A 284 -3.70 19.25 3.01
N LYS A 285 -2.95 18.56 3.88
CA LYS A 285 -1.48 18.68 3.91
C LYS A 285 -0.84 18.17 2.61
N ARG A 286 -1.49 17.23 1.91
CA ARG A 286 -1.10 16.76 0.57
C ARG A 286 -1.49 17.79 -0.50
N LEU A 287 -2.72 18.34 -0.47
CA LEU A 287 -3.15 19.38 -1.42
C LEU A 287 -2.32 20.67 -1.35
N ASN A 288 -1.91 21.13 -0.16
CA ASN A 288 -1.15 22.38 -0.02
C ASN A 288 0.35 22.25 -0.40
N GLY A 289 0.81 21.05 -0.75
CA GLY A 289 2.15 20.80 -1.29
C GLY A 289 2.23 20.90 -2.81
N SER A 290 1.10 21.12 -3.51
CA SER A 290 1.08 21.23 -4.96
C SER A 290 1.81 22.50 -5.41
N ILE A 291 2.87 22.31 -6.19
CA ILE A 291 3.49 23.39 -6.94
C ILE A 291 2.45 23.79 -8.00
N HIS A 292 1.91 25.00 -7.87
CA HIS A 292 1.01 25.58 -8.86
C HIS A 292 1.57 25.38 -10.27
N ARG A 293 0.70 24.93 -11.19
CA ARG A 293 0.95 24.86 -12.64
C ARG A 293 1.72 26.09 -13.10
N SER A 294 2.98 25.88 -13.41
CA SER A 294 3.76 26.81 -14.21
C SER A 294 3.53 26.38 -15.65
N ASP A 295 3.03 27.26 -16.53
CA ASP A 295 2.82 27.02 -17.98
C ASP A 295 4.15 26.80 -18.75
N SER A 296 5.18 26.28 -18.09
CA SER A 296 6.49 26.02 -18.67
C SER A 296 6.58 24.55 -19.04
N GLN A 297 6.51 24.28 -20.34
CA GLN A 297 6.81 22.99 -20.98
C GLN A 297 8.26 22.56 -20.68
N GLN A 298 8.53 22.02 -19.50
CA GLN A 298 9.84 21.47 -19.15
C GLN A 298 9.74 20.02 -18.69
N ALA A 299 10.58 19.19 -19.33
CA ALA A 299 10.74 17.78 -19.02
C ALA A 299 11.12 17.56 -17.55
N VAL A 300 10.37 16.70 -16.86
CA VAL A 300 10.62 16.32 -15.46
C VAL A 300 11.74 15.27 -15.43
N LYS A 301 12.75 15.48 -14.58
CA LYS A 301 13.86 14.53 -14.37
C LYS A 301 13.52 13.55 -13.24
N SER A 302 13.73 12.26 -13.45
CA SER A 302 13.54 11.20 -12.46
C SER A 302 14.68 11.13 -11.41
N PRO A 303 14.44 10.56 -10.21
CA PRO A 303 15.48 10.36 -9.19
C PRO A 303 16.50 9.27 -9.61
N PRO A 304 17.77 9.37 -9.17
CA PRO A 304 18.80 8.42 -9.55
C PRO A 304 18.62 7.06 -8.84
N LEU A 305 18.76 5.97 -9.60
CA LEU A 305 18.84 4.61 -9.06
C LEU A 305 20.28 4.30 -8.60
N LEU A 306 20.38 3.62 -7.45
CA LEU A 306 21.61 3.13 -6.84
C LEU A 306 22.31 2.09 -7.74
N ASP A 307 23.58 2.35 -8.05
CA ASP A 307 24.43 1.48 -8.88
C ASP A 307 24.91 0.27 -8.06
N SER A 308 24.88 -0.92 -8.67
CA SER A 308 25.44 -2.15 -8.07
C SER A 308 26.91 -2.30 -8.47
N PRO A 309 27.82 -2.69 -7.57
CA PRO A 309 29.25 -2.75 -7.90
C PRO A 309 29.58 -3.99 -8.76
N ASP A 310 30.20 -3.77 -9.91
CA ASP A 310 30.78 -4.81 -10.78
C ASP A 310 32.19 -5.19 -10.27
N PRO A 311 32.58 -6.49 -10.28
CA PRO A 311 33.77 -6.98 -9.61
C PRO A 311 34.95 -7.03 -10.59
N SER A 312 35.69 -5.93 -10.71
CA SER A 312 37.05 -5.99 -11.26
C SER A 312 37.83 -4.72 -10.96
N LYS A 313 38.55 -4.73 -9.83
CA LYS A 313 39.88 -4.12 -9.64
C LYS A 313 40.31 -4.27 -8.19
N GLU A 314 41.21 -5.23 -7.97
CA GLU A 314 42.10 -5.22 -6.81
C GLU A 314 42.91 -3.92 -6.82
N GLN A 315 42.83 -3.12 -5.75
CA GLN A 315 43.97 -2.36 -5.28
C GLN A 315 44.01 -2.38 -3.75
N VAL A 316 45.09 -2.99 -3.27
CA VAL A 316 45.54 -3.08 -1.89
C VAL A 316 45.79 -1.69 -1.32
N VAL A 317 45.10 -1.32 -0.24
CA VAL A 317 45.59 -0.31 0.71
C VAL A 317 45.42 -0.85 2.12
N LYS A 318 46.55 -1.28 2.70
CA LYS A 318 46.70 -1.52 4.14
C LYS A 318 46.54 -0.19 4.86
N LEU A 319 45.74 -0.14 5.94
CA LEU A 319 46.09 0.68 7.09
C LEU A 319 45.63 0.01 8.39
N SER A 320 46.62 -0.56 9.08
CA SER A 320 46.62 -0.92 10.48
C SER A 320 46.61 0.34 11.35
N THR A 321 45.82 0.40 12.43
CA THR A 321 46.32 0.40 13.84
C THR A 321 45.25 0.81 14.86
N LYS A 322 45.20 0.02 15.93
CA LYS A 322 45.01 0.39 17.36
C LYS A 322 43.65 0.95 17.81
N LEU A 323 42.91 0.04 18.46
CA LEU A 323 41.94 0.31 19.51
C LEU A 323 42.65 0.84 20.77
N SER A 324 42.13 1.91 21.36
CA SER A 324 42.30 2.24 22.77
C SER A 324 41.05 2.96 23.32
N SER A 325 40.62 2.46 24.47
CA SER A 325 39.55 2.88 25.39
C SER A 325 39.43 4.38 25.70
N VAL A 326 38.21 4.86 26.05
CA VAL A 326 37.80 5.39 27.38
C VAL A 326 36.33 5.91 27.36
N SER A 327 35.69 5.83 28.53
CA SER A 327 34.30 6.01 28.96
C SER A 327 33.59 7.38 28.81
N LEU A 328 32.25 7.27 28.68
CA LEU A 328 31.12 8.00 29.32
C LEU A 328 31.27 9.47 29.80
N ARG A 329 30.57 10.38 29.11
CA ARG A 329 29.47 11.30 29.56
C ARG A 329 29.55 12.64 28.81
N GLY A 330 28.39 13.15 28.35
CA GLY A 330 28.19 14.58 28.10
C GLY A 330 27.48 14.95 26.80
N ILE A 331 26.15 15.02 26.88
CA ILE A 331 25.16 15.80 26.10
C ILE A 331 25.75 16.91 25.20
N SER A 332 25.38 16.93 23.91
CA SER A 332 24.99 18.12 23.13
C SER A 332 24.64 17.77 21.68
N ALA A 333 23.77 18.59 21.08
CA ALA A 333 22.99 18.34 19.89
C ALA A 333 23.71 18.52 18.54
N SER A 334 23.05 17.96 17.52
CA SER A 334 22.98 18.34 16.10
C SER A 334 24.05 17.85 15.10
N ASN A 335 23.47 17.28 14.03
CA ASN A 335 23.88 17.25 12.63
C ASN A 335 24.80 16.14 12.10
N SER A 336 24.11 15.23 11.37
CA SER A 336 24.39 14.78 9.99
C SER A 336 25.71 14.07 9.70
N ALA A 337 25.62 12.74 9.62
CA ALA A 337 26.09 11.93 8.49
C ALA A 337 25.63 10.49 8.75
N ASN A 338 24.64 9.98 7.99
CA ASN A 338 24.34 8.56 8.02
C ASN A 338 24.75 7.95 6.68
N ASP A 339 25.77 7.11 6.78
CA ASP A 339 26.20 6.14 5.79
C ASP A 339 25.01 5.27 5.35
N LEU A 340 24.78 5.26 4.05
CA LEU A 340 23.79 4.42 3.38
C LEU A 340 24.35 3.00 3.26
N SER A 341 23.90 2.12 4.15
CA SER A 341 23.85 0.68 3.88
C SER A 341 22.37 0.28 3.72
N GLY A 342 22.05 -0.29 2.56
CA GLY A 342 20.69 -0.46 2.04
C GLY A 342 19.86 -1.52 2.75
N ASN A 343 19.28 -1.16 3.89
CA ASN A 343 18.08 -1.79 4.45
C ASN A 343 17.14 -0.67 4.91
N GLU A 344 16.08 -0.37 4.14
CA GLU A 344 15.06 0.60 4.54
C GLU A 344 14.21 0.04 5.69
N PHE A 345 14.59 0.41 6.90
CA PHE A 345 13.90 0.04 8.12
C PHE A 345 12.80 1.06 8.42
N HIS A 346 11.55 0.60 8.52
CA HIS A 346 10.39 1.43 8.81
C HIS A 346 10.05 1.31 10.30
N GLY A 347 10.30 2.36 11.08
CA GLY A 347 9.90 2.42 12.49
C GLY A 347 8.39 2.67 12.65
N ASN A 348 7.74 1.95 13.56
CA ASN A 348 6.31 2.12 13.82
C ASN A 348 6.06 3.01 15.04
N TYR A 349 5.63 4.25 14.81
CA TYR A 349 5.31 5.20 15.87
C TYR A 349 4.03 4.85 16.66
N ALA A 350 3.18 3.96 16.15
CA ALA A 350 2.01 3.46 16.88
C ALA A 350 2.38 2.44 17.98
N PHE A 351 3.64 2.00 18.04
CA PHE A 351 4.16 1.09 19.06
C PHE A 351 4.40 1.77 20.41
N GLU A 352 4.55 3.10 20.44
CA GLU A 352 4.82 3.84 21.67
C GLU A 352 3.57 3.93 22.57
N GLY A 353 3.65 3.32 23.75
CA GLY A 353 2.62 3.39 24.79
C GLY A 353 1.83 2.09 25.05
N ILE A 354 2.32 0.94 24.58
CA ILE A 354 1.76 -0.37 24.98
C ILE A 354 1.94 -0.54 26.50
N GLY A 355 0.83 -0.57 27.23
CA GLY A 355 0.84 -0.86 28.67
C GLY A 355 0.84 -2.37 28.95
N ASP A 356 1.01 -2.76 30.21
CA ASP A 356 0.88 -4.17 30.62
C ASP A 356 -0.54 -4.72 30.35
N ASP A 357 -1.55 -3.86 30.22
CA ASP A 357 -2.94 -4.21 29.92
C ASP A 357 -3.18 -4.56 28.43
N ASP A 358 -2.25 -4.23 27.54
CA ASP A 358 -2.35 -4.44 26.09
C ASP A 358 -1.66 -5.74 25.62
N LEU A 359 -1.12 -6.54 26.55
CA LEU A 359 -0.17 -7.64 26.30
C LEU A 359 -0.76 -9.05 26.15
#